data_AF-J9D504-F1
#
_entry.id   AF-J9D504-F1
#
_cell.length_a   1.000
_cell.length_b   1.000
_cell.length_c   1.000
_cell.angle_alpha   90.00
_cell.angle_beta   90.00
_cell.angle_gamma   90.00
#
_symmetry.space_group_name_H-M   'P 1'
#
loop_
_entity.id
_entity.type
_entity.pdbx_description
1 polymer ?
#
loop_
_entity_poly.entity_id
_entity_poly.type
_entity_poly.pdbx_seq_one_letter_code
_entity_poly.pdbx_strand_id
1 'polypeptide(L)' 'MNEHLKHKGRRIIFIHGKGDGVLRQAILRELRVHYPQSRYQDASFREYGYGATMVTI' A
#
# COMPACT_ATOMS: atom_id res chain seq x y z
N MET A 1 0.72 -10.26 1.16
CA MET A 1 1.45 -9.55 2.24
C MET A 1 2.15 -10.52 3.20
N ASN A 2 1.44 -11.54 3.73
CA ASN A 2 1.95 -12.53 4.69
C ASN A 2 3.36 -13.06 4.41
N GLU A 3 3.61 -13.49 3.17
CA GLU A 3 4.91 -14.05 2.75
C GLU A 3 6.10 -13.08 2.94
N HIS A 4 5.81 -11.77 3.03
CA HIS A 4 6.81 -10.73 3.13
C HIS A 4 7.01 -10.19 4.55
N LEU A 5 6.18 -10.57 5.53
CA LEU A 5 6.18 -9.98 6.88
C LEU A 5 7.50 -10.13 7.65
N LYS A 6 8.29 -11.16 7.31
CA LYS A 6 9.64 -11.39 7.87
C LYS A 6 10.70 -10.42 7.33
N HIS A 7 10.43 -9.70 6.25
CA HIS A 7 11.39 -8.80 5.60
C HIS A 7 11.15 -7.35 6.03
N LYS A 8 11.49 -7.02 7.28
CA LYS A 8 11.34 -5.66 7.82
C LYS A 8 12.06 -4.62 6.95
N GLY A 9 11.39 -3.50 6.70
CA GLY A 9 11.88 -2.44 5.82
C GLY A 9 11.65 -2.69 4.32
N ARG A 10 11.12 -3.86 3.92
CA ARG A 10 10.75 -4.12 2.53
C ARG A 10 9.61 -3.19 2.12
N ARG A 11 9.79 -2.52 0.98
CA ARG A 11 8.78 -1.67 0.35
C ARG A 11 8.04 -2.46 -0.72
N ILE A 12 6.71 -2.32 -0.74
CA ILE A 12 5.80 -2.95 -1.71
C ILE A 12 4.92 -1.85 -2.28
N ILE A 13 4.82 -1.77 -3.61
CA ILE A 13 3.96 -0.80 -4.30
C ILE A 13 2.68 -1.49 -4.73
N PHE A 14 1.54 -1.04 -4.20
CA PHE A 14 0.23 -1.45 -4.67
C PHE A 14 -0.24 -0.47 -5.74
N ILE A 15 -0.35 -0.93 -6.98
CA ILE A 15 -0.93 -0.17 -8.08
C ILE A 15 -2.44 -0.44 -8.08
N HIS A 16 -3.23 0.58 -7.79
CA HIS A 16 -4.69 0.47 -7.67
C HIS A 16 -5.46 1.39 -8.62
N GLY A 17 -4.76 2.24 -9.38
CA GLY A 17 -5.38 3.25 -10.26
C GLY A 17 -6.02 4.39 -9.48
N LYS A 18 -6.41 5.46 -10.17
CA LYS A 18 -7.06 6.63 -9.55
C LYS A 18 -8.54 6.32 -9.24
N GLY A 19 -9.33 6.11 -10.30
CA GLY A 19 -10.79 5.85 -10.21
C GLY A 19 -11.49 6.74 -9.19
N ASP A 20 -12.51 6.19 -8.54
CA ASP A 20 -13.17 6.79 -7.37
C ASP A 20 -12.48 6.43 -6.04
N GLY A 21 -11.29 5.81 -6.10
CA GLY A 21 -10.53 5.42 -4.91
C GLY A 21 -11.07 4.21 -4.14
N VAL A 22 -12.04 3.46 -4.69
CA VAL A 22 -12.63 2.27 -4.03
C VAL A 22 -11.56 1.22 -3.66
N LEU A 23 -10.70 0.87 -4.62
CA LEU A 23 -9.63 -0.12 -4.37
C LEU A 23 -8.57 0.39 -3.39
N ARG A 24 -8.22 1.69 -3.46
CA ARG A 24 -7.35 2.33 -2.47
C ARG A 24 -7.92 2.17 -1.06
N GLN A 25 -9.19 2.50 -0.87
CA GLN A 25 -9.83 2.38 0.44
C GLN A 25 -9.88 0.93 0.96
N ALA A 26 -10.14 -0.04 0.07
CA ALA A 26 -10.12 -1.46 0.43
C ALA A 26 -8.72 -1.90 0.89
N ILE A 27 -7.66 -1.53 0.17
CA ILE A 27 -6.27 -1.82 0.55
C ILE A 27 -5.93 -1.20 1.90
N LEU A 28 -6.26 0.09 2.11
CA LEU A 28 -5.95 0.77 3.37
C LEU A 28 -6.70 0.15 4.57
N ARG A 29 -7.95 -0.32 4.36
CA ARG A 29 -8.72 -1.02 5.38
C ARG A 29 -8.07 -2.34 5.74
N GLU A 30 -7.72 -3.14 4.75
CA GLU A 30 -7.05 -4.44 4.92
C GLU A 30 -5.73 -4.28 5.70
N LEU A 31 -4.90 -3.29 5.32
CA LEU A 31 -3.65 -2.98 6.01
C LEU A 31 -3.87 -2.59 7.47
N ARG A 32 -4.88 -1.75 7.73
CA ARG A 32 -5.19 -1.31 9.10
C ARG A 32 -5.66 -2.46 10.00
N VAL A 33 -6.51 -3.35 9.48
CA VAL A 33 -7.12 -4.42 10.26
C VAL A 33 -6.14 -5.59 10.45
N HIS A 34 -5.48 -6.01 9.39
CA HIS A 34 -4.70 -7.26 9.37
C HIS A 34 -3.19 -7.04 9.46
N TYR A 35 -2.70 -5.83 9.17
CA TYR A 35 -1.26 -5.53 9.12
C TYR A 35 -0.89 -4.23 9.87
N PRO A 36 -1.32 -4.04 11.14
CA PRO A 36 -1.19 -2.77 11.85
C PRO A 36 0.25 -2.32 12.09
N GLN A 37 1.23 -3.22 11.98
CA GLN A 37 2.65 -2.88 12.11
C GLN A 37 3.25 -2.27 10.83
N SER A 38 2.62 -2.50 9.68
CA SER A 38 3.10 -1.96 8.41
C SER A 38 2.74 -0.48 8.28
N ARG A 39 3.67 0.31 7.75
CA ARG A 39 3.44 1.73 7.46
C ARG A 39 3.11 1.90 5.99
N TYR A 40 2.19 2.78 5.65
CA TYR A 40 1.82 3.05 4.27
C TYR A 40 1.73 4.55 3.97
N GLN A 41 1.98 4.91 2.72
CA GLN A 41 1.93 6.27 2.20
C GLN A 41 1.62 6.24 0.70
N ASP A 42 1.24 7.37 0.10
CA ASP A 42 1.14 7.44 -1.35
C ASP A 42 2.52 7.19 -1.98
N ALA A 43 2.54 6.47 -3.11
CA ALA A 43 3.76 6.22 -3.86
C ALA A 43 4.23 7.48 -4.62
N SER A 44 5.41 7.39 -5.23
CA SER A 44 5.97 8.48 -6.05
C SER A 44 4.97 8.99 -7.09
N PHE A 45 4.56 10.24 -6.96
CA PHE A 45 3.63 10.87 -7.90
C PHE A 45 4.19 10.92 -9.31
N ARG A 46 5.50 11.14 -9.45
CA ARG A 46 6.17 11.19 -10.76
C ARG A 46 6.06 9.87 -11.52
N GLU A 47 6.07 8.75 -10.80
CA GLU A 47 6.07 7.41 -11.41
C GLU A 47 4.65 6.84 -11.57
N TYR A 48 3.74 7.14 -10.63
CA TYR A 48 2.43 6.45 -10.55
C TYR A 48 1.22 7.40 -10.49
N GLY A 49 1.44 8.72 -10.49
CA GLY A 49 0.40 9.70 -10.22
C GLY A 49 -0.27 9.44 -8.86
N TYR A 50 -1.60 9.59 -8.79
CA TYR A 50 -2.40 9.26 -7.61
C TYR A 50 -2.79 7.77 -7.51
N GLY A 51 -2.26 6.93 -8.40
CA GLY A 51 -2.76 5.57 -8.61
C GLY A 51 -2.06 4.47 -7.82
N ALA A 52 -1.18 4.80 -6.88
CA ALA A 52 -0.42 3.80 -6.13
C ALA A 52 -0.13 4.19 -4.68
N THR A 53 -0.05 3.16 -3.84
CA THR A 53 0.29 3.24 -2.41
C THR A 53 1.54 2.41 -2.14
N MET A 54 2.54 3.00 -1.49
CA MET A 54 3.71 2.29 -0.98
C MET A 54 3.45 1.81 0.44
N VAL A 55 3.77 0.54 0.70
CA VAL A 55 3.72 -0.06 2.03
C VAL A 55 5.09 -0.57 2.43
N THR A 56 5.50 -0.26 3.65
CA THR A 56 6.72 -0.74 4.28
C THR A 56 6.36 -1.75 5.36
N ILE A 57 6.94 -2.96 5.25
CA ILE A 57 6.77 -4.09 6.18
C ILE A 57 7.50 -3.85 7.51
#